data_AF-A0A8S4GXN7-F1
#
_entry.id   AF-A0A8S4GXN7-F1
#
_cell.length_a   1.000
_cell.length_b   1.000
_cell.length_c   1.000
_cell.angle_alpha   90.00
_cell.angle_beta   90.00
_cell.angle_gamma   90.00
#
_symmetry.space_group_name_H-M   'P 1'
#
loop_
_entity.id
_entity.type
_entity.pdbx_description
1 polymer ?
#
loop_
_entity_poly.entity_id
_entity_poly.type
_entity_poly.pdbx_seq_one_letter_code
_entity_poly.pdbx_strand_id
1 'polypeptide(L)'
;MPRPVVVAKQAACREARAPAKRVAVPHKLAPRFAAAAIACMLSIQGAPALAGDAETSAALSKMAASLQNTETPVYFGSGCFWGRQHDFFVAEGKMGRQAEKSTAIVGYAGGAGGASKDGKVCYYSGPKDALYEKLGHAEVVAVGLDAGSEEAQFRMFAKEFFKQFNKTPLGMMRQDPQDTGSGYRNVVGLPGGTDSPLMRILQEENVNKMALLPGKGNEPDKINTVYIMDTDKFPFYRAEVYHQYHNGIGKAFENDYTFGAKKTALKRGLIGGTGCPDIGF
;
A
#
# COMPACT_ATOMS: atom_id res chain seq x y z
N MET A 1 -33.53 1.73 52.25
CA MET A 1 -34.52 2.79 51.98
C MET A 1 -34.08 3.57 50.75
N PRO A 2 -34.82 3.50 49.63
CA PRO A 2 -34.47 4.21 48.40
C PRO A 2 -35.06 5.63 48.42
N ARG A 3 -34.29 6.62 47.98
CA ARG A 3 -34.82 7.95 47.63
C ARG A 3 -34.82 8.09 46.10
N PRO A 4 -35.94 8.54 45.49
CA PRO A 4 -36.09 8.55 44.03
C PRO A 4 -35.99 9.95 43.41
N VAL A 5 -36.19 9.98 42.08
CA VAL A 5 -36.55 11.12 41.20
C VAL A 5 -35.33 12.02 40.88
N VAL A 6 -35.02 12.42 39.65
CA VAL A 6 -35.90 13.07 38.65
C VAL A 6 -35.45 12.81 37.21
N VAL A 7 -36.42 12.41 36.39
CA VAL A 7 -36.41 12.42 34.92
C VAL A 7 -36.61 13.85 34.43
N ALA A 8 -35.73 14.35 33.57
CA ALA A 8 -35.98 15.54 32.76
C ALA A 8 -36.09 15.15 31.27
N LYS A 9 -37.34 15.18 30.78
CA LYS A 9 -37.70 15.28 29.36
C LYS A 9 -37.60 16.74 28.93
N GLN A 10 -37.21 16.96 27.67
CA GLN A 10 -37.60 18.04 26.72
C GLN A 10 -36.38 18.39 25.86
N ALA A 11 -36.48 18.79 24.59
CA ALA A 11 -37.56 18.81 23.62
C ALA A 11 -36.89 18.94 22.24
N ALA A 12 -37.61 18.52 21.21
CA ALA A 12 -37.22 18.69 19.82
C ALA A 12 -37.03 20.17 19.45
N CYS A 13 -36.07 20.45 18.56
CA CYS A 13 -36.16 21.58 17.65
C CYS A 13 -35.91 21.07 16.23
N ARG A 14 -36.99 21.05 15.44
CA ARG A 14 -36.95 20.95 13.98
C ARG A 14 -36.68 22.37 13.46
N GLU A 15 -35.70 22.53 12.58
CA GLU A 15 -35.84 23.48 11.48
C GLU A 15 -35.27 22.87 10.19
N ALA A 16 -36.14 22.80 9.19
CA ALA A 16 -35.81 22.53 7.82
C ALA A 16 -35.46 23.85 7.14
N ARG A 17 -34.43 23.87 6.28
CA ARG A 17 -34.36 24.83 5.16
C ARG A 17 -33.66 24.23 3.95
N ALA A 18 -34.18 24.67 2.81
CA ALA A 18 -34.19 24.06 1.49
C ALA A 18 -32.89 24.32 0.68
N PRO A 19 -32.75 23.75 -0.55
CA PRO A 19 -31.48 23.59 -1.23
C PRO A 19 -31.06 24.84 -2.01
N ALA A 20 -29.76 25.15 -1.96
CA ALA A 20 -29.18 26.21 -2.77
C ALA A 20 -29.06 25.77 -4.25
N LYS A 21 -29.55 26.65 -5.11
CA LYS A 21 -29.70 26.49 -6.56
C LYS A 21 -28.37 26.39 -7.29
N ARG A 22 -28.40 25.56 -8.35
CA ARG A 22 -27.43 25.52 -9.45
C ARG A 22 -27.22 26.92 -10.04
N VAL A 23 -25.97 27.29 -10.23
CA VAL A 23 -25.56 28.33 -11.19
C VAL A 23 -24.76 27.64 -12.28
N ALA A 24 -25.35 27.57 -13.48
CA ALA A 24 -24.67 27.20 -14.70
C ALA A 24 -23.83 28.39 -15.16
N VAL A 25 -22.57 28.15 -15.50
CA VAL A 25 -21.69 29.12 -16.18
C VAL A 25 -21.41 28.59 -17.58
N PRO A 26 -21.52 29.42 -18.63
CA PRO A 26 -21.57 28.97 -20.02
C PRO A 26 -20.20 28.58 -20.58
N HIS A 27 -20.29 27.67 -21.56
CA HIS A 27 -19.27 27.32 -22.55
C HIS A 27 -18.46 28.53 -23.05
N LYS A 28 -17.14 28.39 -23.06
CA LYS A 28 -16.30 29.04 -24.08
C LYS A 28 -15.29 28.07 -24.68
N LEU A 29 -15.20 28.23 -25.99
CA LEU A 29 -14.55 27.46 -27.03
C LEU A 29 -13.09 27.07 -26.75
N ALA A 30 -12.76 25.88 -27.22
CA ALA A 30 -11.40 25.46 -27.54
C ALA A 30 -10.74 26.38 -28.57
N PRO A 31 -9.43 26.65 -28.46
CA PRO A 31 -8.60 26.91 -29.62
C PRO A 31 -8.01 25.58 -30.10
N ARG A 32 -8.35 25.24 -31.34
CA ARG A 32 -7.62 24.30 -32.18
C ARG A 32 -6.20 24.82 -32.35
N PHE A 33 -5.20 24.16 -31.77
CA PHE A 33 -3.83 24.36 -32.20
C PHE A 33 -3.60 23.52 -33.45
N ALA A 34 -3.47 24.24 -34.56
CA ALA A 34 -3.08 23.70 -35.84
C ALA A 34 -1.69 23.08 -35.75
N ALA A 35 -1.55 21.87 -36.25
CA ALA A 35 -0.26 21.27 -36.59
C ALA A 35 0.35 22.10 -37.73
N ALA A 36 1.39 22.88 -37.42
CA ALA A 36 2.27 23.46 -38.42
C ALA A 36 3.51 22.57 -38.52
N ALA A 37 3.55 21.77 -39.58
CA ALA A 37 4.77 21.10 -40.02
C ALA A 37 5.74 22.15 -40.54
N ILE A 38 6.81 22.41 -39.79
CA ILE A 38 7.98 23.15 -40.28
C ILE A 38 9.04 22.10 -40.62
N ALA A 39 9.09 21.75 -41.90
CA ALA A 39 10.29 21.17 -42.50
C ALA A 39 11.29 22.31 -42.69
N CYS A 40 12.30 22.41 -41.81
CA CYS A 40 13.45 23.27 -42.01
C CYS A 40 14.67 22.37 -42.21
N MET A 41 15.09 22.23 -43.47
CA MET A 41 16.43 21.77 -43.81
C MET A 41 17.41 22.82 -43.29
N LEU A 42 18.24 22.45 -42.31
CA LEU A 42 19.41 23.23 -41.92
C LEU A 42 20.66 22.39 -42.13
N SER A 43 21.37 22.81 -43.16
CA SER A 43 22.72 22.43 -43.54
C SER A 43 23.66 22.49 -42.32
N ILE A 44 24.42 21.41 -42.15
CA ILE A 44 25.47 21.28 -41.14
C ILE A 44 26.63 22.20 -41.52
N GLN A 45 26.79 23.32 -40.82
CA GLN A 45 28.08 24.01 -40.70
C GLN A 45 28.25 24.57 -39.28
N GLY A 46 29.13 23.91 -38.52
CA GLY A 46 29.90 24.48 -37.41
C GLY A 46 29.15 25.20 -36.30
N ALA A 47 28.59 24.45 -35.35
CA ALA A 47 28.28 24.97 -34.02
C ALA A 47 29.40 24.58 -33.04
N PRO A 48 29.85 25.48 -32.14
CA PRO A 48 30.72 25.11 -31.03
C PRO A 48 29.96 24.13 -30.12
N ALA A 49 30.67 23.13 -29.60
CA ALA A 49 30.12 22.16 -28.67
C ALA A 49 29.58 22.89 -27.42
N LEU A 50 28.26 23.11 -27.37
CA LEU A 50 27.57 23.44 -26.14
C LEU A 50 27.63 22.18 -25.27
N ALA A 51 28.42 22.28 -24.20
CA ALA A 51 28.37 21.34 -23.09
C ALA A 51 26.93 21.32 -22.57
N GLY A 52 26.16 20.29 -22.94
CA GLY A 52 24.85 20.06 -22.35
C GLY A 52 25.05 19.73 -20.88
N ASP A 53 24.57 20.61 -20.01
CA ASP A 53 24.69 20.47 -18.56
C ASP A 53 24.18 19.09 -18.12
N ALA A 54 25.00 18.38 -17.35
CA ALA A 54 24.65 17.07 -16.78
C ALA A 54 23.33 17.12 -15.96
N GLU A 55 22.91 18.31 -15.51
CA GLU A 55 21.67 18.53 -14.78
C GLU A 55 20.40 18.34 -15.65
N THR A 56 20.41 18.72 -16.94
CA THR A 56 19.25 18.50 -17.82
C THR A 56 19.07 17.03 -18.16
N SER A 57 20.18 16.29 -18.32
CA SER A 57 20.18 14.83 -18.51
C SER A 57 19.69 14.08 -17.26
N ALA A 58 20.12 14.50 -16.07
CA ALA A 58 19.66 13.91 -14.81
C ALA A 58 18.17 14.20 -14.54
N ALA A 59 17.68 15.40 -14.89
CA ALA A 59 16.27 15.74 -14.78
C ALA A 59 15.39 14.93 -15.75
N LEU A 60 15.81 14.79 -17.02
CA LEU A 60 15.14 13.95 -18.01
C LEU A 60 15.15 12.46 -17.64
N SER A 61 16.25 11.97 -17.05
CA SER A 61 16.37 10.59 -16.58
C SER A 61 15.47 10.32 -15.36
N LYS A 62 15.35 11.27 -14.42
CA LYS A 62 14.38 11.19 -13.32
C LYS A 62 12.93 11.26 -13.81
N MET A 63 12.64 12.08 -14.82
CA MET A 63 11.32 12.19 -15.43
C MET A 63 10.96 10.91 -16.20
N ALA A 64 11.92 10.30 -16.90
CA ALA A 64 11.76 9.01 -17.56
C ALA A 64 11.60 7.86 -16.56
N ALA A 65 12.34 7.85 -15.45
CA ALA A 65 12.17 6.87 -14.37
C ALA A 65 10.81 7.02 -13.68
N SER A 66 10.30 8.25 -13.54
CA SER A 66 8.94 8.53 -13.06
C SER A 66 7.85 8.12 -14.05
N LEU A 67 8.13 8.12 -15.36
CA LEU A 67 7.21 7.65 -16.41
C LEU A 67 7.26 6.13 -16.61
N GLN A 68 8.27 5.45 -16.05
CA GLN A 68 8.43 3.99 -16.13
C GLN A 68 7.96 3.23 -14.90
N ASN A 69 7.48 3.92 -13.86
CA ASN A 69 6.77 3.24 -12.78
C ASN A 69 5.36 2.92 -13.29
N THR A 70 5.23 1.79 -13.99
CA THR A 70 3.95 1.32 -14.55
C THR A 70 2.95 0.92 -13.47
N GLU A 71 3.39 0.89 -12.21
CA GLU A 71 2.61 0.46 -11.07
C GLU A 71 2.67 1.48 -9.93
N THR A 72 1.52 1.78 -9.34
CA THR A 72 1.42 2.52 -8.07
C THR A 72 1.51 1.52 -6.92
N PRO A 73 2.55 1.56 -6.07
CA PRO A 73 2.69 0.63 -4.96
C PRO A 73 1.77 1.01 -3.79
N VAL A 74 1.11 0.02 -3.22
CA VAL A 74 0.36 0.11 -1.95
C VAL A 74 0.71 -1.09 -1.07
N TYR A 75 0.43 -1.02 0.23
CA TYR A 75 0.63 -2.16 1.11
C TYR A 75 -0.50 -2.36 2.12
N PHE A 76 -0.65 -3.61 2.58
CA PHE A 76 -1.67 -4.03 3.53
C PHE A 76 -1.05 -4.91 4.61
N GLY A 77 -1.29 -4.59 5.89
CA GLY A 77 -0.88 -5.40 7.04
C GLY A 77 -2.06 -5.73 7.92
N SER A 78 -2.15 -6.98 8.39
CA SER A 78 -3.23 -7.47 9.25
C SER A 78 -2.86 -8.83 9.86
N GLY A 79 -1.78 -8.87 10.64
CA GLY A 79 -1.22 -10.11 11.18
C GLY A 79 0.00 -10.62 10.41
N CYS A 80 0.30 -11.91 10.57
CA CYS A 80 1.40 -12.60 9.92
C CYS A 80 1.24 -12.54 8.40
N PHE A 81 2.22 -11.95 7.72
CA PHE A 81 2.13 -11.70 6.28
C PHE A 81 2.14 -12.97 5.39
N TRP A 82 2.45 -14.15 5.93
CA TRP A 82 2.59 -15.38 5.14
C TRP A 82 1.27 -15.82 4.53
N GLY A 83 0.22 -15.87 5.36
CA GLY A 83 -1.13 -16.16 4.87
C GLY A 83 -1.69 -15.03 4.01
N ARG A 84 -1.38 -13.78 4.37
CA ARG A 84 -1.87 -12.59 3.65
C ARG A 84 -1.31 -12.53 2.23
N GLN A 85 -0.03 -12.81 2.02
CA GLN A 85 0.57 -12.81 0.68
C GLN A 85 -0.15 -13.77 -0.25
N HIS A 86 -0.49 -14.96 0.22
CA HIS A 86 -1.24 -15.94 -0.55
C HIS A 86 -2.62 -15.40 -0.95
N ASP A 87 -3.35 -14.77 -0.02
CA ASP A 87 -4.66 -14.19 -0.30
C ASP A 87 -4.58 -13.09 -1.38
N PHE A 88 -3.57 -12.21 -1.31
CA PHE A 88 -3.32 -11.19 -2.32
C PHE A 88 -2.86 -11.78 -3.66
N PHE A 89 -2.02 -12.82 -3.66
CA PHE A 89 -1.61 -13.55 -4.87
C PHE A 89 -2.81 -14.18 -5.59
N VAL A 90 -3.73 -14.79 -4.84
CA VAL A 90 -4.99 -15.33 -5.39
C VAL A 90 -5.88 -14.21 -5.93
N ALA A 91 -5.93 -13.06 -5.26
CA ALA A 91 -6.65 -11.88 -5.76
C ALA A 91 -6.05 -11.36 -7.09
N GLU A 92 -4.72 -11.36 -7.22
CA GLU A 92 -4.02 -11.06 -8.47
C GLU A 92 -4.38 -12.03 -9.60
N GLY A 93 -4.44 -13.34 -9.31
CA GLY A 93 -4.86 -14.36 -10.28
C GLY A 93 -6.24 -14.08 -10.87
N LYS A 94 -7.19 -13.55 -10.07
CA LYS A 94 -8.54 -13.16 -10.54
C LYS A 94 -8.51 -11.95 -11.48
N MET A 95 -7.43 -11.18 -11.48
CA MET A 95 -7.17 -10.07 -12.43
C MET A 95 -6.37 -10.54 -13.66
N GLY A 96 -6.10 -11.85 -13.77
CA GLY A 96 -5.27 -12.41 -14.84
C GLY A 96 -3.77 -12.27 -14.61
N ARG A 97 -3.33 -11.83 -13.42
CA ARG A 97 -1.92 -11.81 -13.03
C ARG A 97 -1.54 -13.17 -12.44
N GLN A 98 -0.91 -14.00 -13.24
CA GLN A 98 -0.27 -15.24 -12.78
C GLN A 98 1.13 -14.96 -12.23
N ALA A 99 1.88 -15.99 -11.85
CA ALA A 99 3.22 -15.86 -11.25
C ALA A 99 4.17 -14.91 -12.02
N GLU A 100 4.09 -14.88 -13.35
CA GLU A 100 4.91 -14.05 -14.24
C GLU A 100 4.54 -12.57 -14.21
N LYS A 101 3.39 -12.22 -13.63
CA LYS A 101 2.87 -10.85 -13.55
C LYS A 101 2.43 -10.46 -12.13
N SER A 102 2.48 -11.38 -11.19
CA SER A 102 2.21 -11.09 -9.78
C SER A 102 3.21 -10.05 -9.26
N THR A 103 2.68 -9.16 -8.42
CA THR A 103 3.39 -8.08 -7.74
C THR A 103 3.42 -8.25 -6.22
N ALA A 104 2.63 -9.20 -5.69
CA ALA A 104 2.49 -9.43 -4.25
C ALA A 104 3.79 -9.91 -3.59
N ILE A 105 4.40 -9.07 -2.76
CA ILE A 105 5.60 -9.37 -1.97
C ILE A 105 5.42 -9.00 -0.51
N VAL A 106 6.05 -9.75 0.40
CA VAL A 106 6.00 -9.46 1.84
C VAL A 106 7.15 -8.58 2.29
N GLY A 107 6.92 -7.81 3.35
CA GLY A 107 7.91 -6.92 3.92
C GLY A 107 7.42 -6.21 5.17
N TYR A 108 8.11 -5.12 5.47
CA TYR A 108 7.95 -4.33 6.68
C TYR A 108 7.66 -2.88 6.31
N ALA A 109 6.64 -2.27 6.93
CA ALA A 109 6.32 -0.87 6.70
C ALA A 109 5.61 -0.24 7.90
N GLY A 110 5.34 1.06 7.82
CA GLY A 110 4.57 1.78 8.83
C GLY A 110 5.35 2.16 10.09
N GLY A 111 6.64 1.85 10.19
CA GLY A 111 7.49 2.28 11.30
C GLY A 111 8.10 3.66 11.08
N ALA A 112 8.18 4.46 12.14
CA ALA A 112 8.85 5.76 12.12
C ALA A 112 10.38 5.64 12.25
N GLY A 113 10.91 4.45 12.57
CA GLY A 113 12.34 4.20 12.69
C GLY A 113 13.09 4.15 11.35
N GLY A 114 12.37 4.08 10.21
CA GLY A 114 12.99 3.93 8.90
C GLY A 114 13.80 2.64 8.78
N ALA A 115 14.94 2.71 8.11
CA ALA A 115 15.89 1.61 8.06
C ALA A 115 16.99 1.76 9.12
N SER A 116 17.72 0.68 9.40
CA SER A 116 18.94 0.73 10.21
C SER A 116 20.00 1.64 9.57
N LYS A 117 21.11 1.87 10.29
CA LYS A 117 22.23 2.67 9.80
C LYS A 117 22.81 2.16 8.47
N ASP A 118 22.75 0.85 8.25
CA ASP A 118 23.19 0.19 7.01
C ASP A 118 22.08 0.11 5.94
N GLY A 119 20.95 0.80 6.16
CA GLY A 119 19.81 0.80 5.25
C GLY A 119 19.00 -0.51 5.27
N LYS A 120 19.08 -1.30 6.34
CA LYS A 120 18.42 -2.61 6.43
C LYS A 120 17.21 -2.61 7.36
N VAL A 121 16.23 -3.44 7.04
CA VAL A 121 15.13 -3.81 7.92
C VAL A 121 15.01 -5.32 7.87
N CYS A 122 15.26 -5.98 8.99
CA CYS A 122 15.44 -7.41 9.10
C CYS A 122 14.42 -8.05 10.03
N TYR A 123 14.17 -9.33 9.79
CA TYR A 123 13.48 -10.19 10.74
C TYR A 123 14.34 -10.50 11.97
N TYR A 124 13.80 -11.30 12.90
CA TYR A 124 14.40 -11.60 14.21
C TYR A 124 15.82 -12.21 14.17
N SER A 125 16.25 -12.75 13.02
CA SER A 125 17.61 -13.27 12.81
C SER A 125 18.66 -12.16 12.55
N GLY A 126 18.23 -10.93 12.27
CA GLY A 126 19.09 -9.81 11.92
C GLY A 126 19.73 -9.07 13.10
N PRO A 127 20.58 -8.06 12.80
CA PRO A 127 21.14 -7.16 13.80
C PRO A 127 20.07 -6.48 14.65
N LYS A 128 20.35 -6.27 15.94
CA LYS A 128 19.38 -5.71 16.90
C LYS A 128 18.83 -4.33 16.50
N ASP A 129 19.62 -3.53 15.80
CA ASP A 129 19.26 -2.19 15.31
C ASP A 129 18.54 -2.21 13.95
N ALA A 130 18.49 -3.37 13.29
CA ALA A 130 17.74 -3.59 12.05
C ALA A 130 16.42 -4.34 12.26
N LEU A 131 16.13 -4.81 13.48
CA LEU A 131 14.90 -5.56 13.77
C LEU A 131 13.66 -4.72 13.46
N TYR A 132 12.82 -5.20 12.53
CA TYR A 132 11.69 -4.45 12.00
C TYR A 132 10.74 -3.94 13.09
N GLU A 133 10.43 -4.77 14.09
CA GLU A 133 9.53 -4.39 15.18
C GLU A 133 10.14 -3.30 16.07
N LYS A 134 11.48 -3.31 16.28
CA LYS A 134 12.17 -2.24 17.04
C LYS A 134 12.24 -0.92 16.28
N LEU A 135 12.28 -1.01 14.95
CA LEU A 135 12.10 0.13 14.05
C LEU A 135 10.62 0.56 13.95
N GLY A 136 9.73 -0.21 14.58
CA GLY A 136 8.29 0.02 14.71
C GLY A 136 7.48 -0.30 13.46
N HIS A 137 8.06 -1.06 12.53
CA HIS A 137 7.34 -1.56 11.36
C HIS A 137 6.33 -2.65 11.74
N ALA A 138 5.34 -2.83 10.88
CA ALA A 138 4.43 -3.96 10.86
C ALA A 138 4.77 -4.87 9.68
N GLU A 139 4.41 -6.14 9.77
CA GLU A 139 4.38 -7.08 8.66
C GLU A 139 3.27 -6.68 7.68
N VAL A 140 3.64 -6.55 6.41
CA VAL A 140 2.73 -6.12 5.34
C VAL A 140 2.99 -6.90 4.05
N VAL A 141 1.98 -6.91 3.19
CA VAL A 141 2.06 -7.33 1.78
C VAL A 141 1.99 -6.07 0.92
N ALA A 142 3.00 -5.83 0.10
CA ALA A 142 2.96 -4.82 -0.94
C ALA A 142 2.44 -5.41 -2.26
N VAL A 143 1.64 -4.64 -2.98
CA VAL A 143 1.10 -4.96 -4.31
C VAL A 143 1.21 -3.72 -5.22
N GLY A 144 1.36 -3.95 -6.52
CA GLY A 144 1.38 -2.92 -7.54
C GLY A 144 0.01 -2.73 -8.19
N LEU A 145 -0.38 -1.48 -8.42
CA LEU A 145 -1.59 -1.11 -9.14
C LEU A 145 -1.21 -0.61 -10.54
N ASP A 146 -1.64 -1.29 -11.59
CA ASP A 146 -1.33 -0.93 -12.97
C ASP A 146 -1.87 0.47 -13.31
N ALA A 147 -1.05 1.25 -14.02
CA ALA A 147 -1.41 2.56 -14.51
C ALA A 147 -2.74 2.54 -15.28
N GLY A 148 -3.66 3.42 -14.89
CA GLY A 148 -5.01 3.54 -15.46
C GLY A 148 -6.02 2.49 -14.97
N SER A 149 -5.63 1.57 -14.10
CA SER A 149 -6.52 0.56 -13.47
C SER A 149 -6.50 0.63 -11.94
N GLU A 150 -5.91 1.68 -11.36
CA GLU A 150 -5.58 1.76 -9.94
C GLU A 150 -6.81 1.63 -9.05
N GLU A 151 -7.89 2.37 -9.34
CA GLU A 151 -9.11 2.30 -8.55
C GLU A 151 -9.74 0.90 -8.55
N ALA A 152 -9.80 0.26 -9.73
CA ALA A 152 -10.43 -1.05 -9.87
C ALA A 152 -9.63 -2.14 -9.15
N GLN A 153 -8.30 -2.14 -9.32
CA GLN A 153 -7.42 -3.10 -8.69
C GLN A 153 -7.32 -2.87 -7.18
N PHE A 154 -7.20 -1.61 -6.74
CA PHE A 154 -7.19 -1.27 -5.31
C PHE A 154 -8.49 -1.72 -4.64
N ARG A 155 -9.65 -1.55 -5.30
CA ARG A 155 -10.93 -2.04 -4.77
C ARG A 155 -10.92 -3.55 -4.54
N MET A 156 -10.34 -4.32 -5.46
CA MET A 156 -10.23 -5.77 -5.31
C MET A 156 -9.35 -6.15 -4.11
N PHE A 157 -8.23 -5.46 -3.94
CA PHE A 157 -7.33 -5.67 -2.80
C PHE A 157 -7.92 -5.21 -1.46
N ALA A 158 -8.62 -4.07 -1.42
CA ALA A 158 -9.31 -3.59 -0.23
C ALA A 158 -10.43 -4.56 0.21
N LYS A 159 -11.18 -5.13 -0.75
CA LYS A 159 -12.15 -6.20 -0.47
C LYS A 159 -11.48 -7.42 0.13
N GLU A 160 -10.35 -7.83 -0.42
CA GLU A 160 -9.63 -9.00 0.10
C GLU A 160 -9.09 -8.75 1.51
N PHE A 161 -8.51 -7.57 1.74
CA PHE A 161 -8.06 -7.12 3.06
C PHE A 161 -9.18 -7.20 4.11
N PHE A 162 -10.36 -6.60 3.86
CA PHE A 162 -11.42 -6.61 4.85
C PHE A 162 -12.06 -7.99 5.09
N LYS A 163 -11.92 -8.96 4.18
CA LYS A 163 -12.32 -10.36 4.43
C LYS A 163 -11.41 -11.09 5.42
N GLN A 164 -10.21 -10.59 5.66
CA GLN A 164 -9.23 -11.20 6.55
C GLN A 164 -9.53 -10.97 8.04
N PHE A 165 -10.70 -10.42 8.36
CA PHE A 165 -11.14 -10.13 9.71
C PHE A 165 -12.40 -10.91 10.09
N ASN A 166 -12.41 -11.43 11.31
CA ASN A 166 -13.54 -12.08 11.95
C ASN A 166 -14.20 -11.14 12.96
N LYS A 167 -15.52 -11.16 13.02
CA LYS A 167 -16.28 -10.38 14.00
C LYS A 167 -16.19 -11.03 15.39
N THR A 168 -15.84 -10.24 16.40
CA THR A 168 -15.77 -10.63 17.81
C THR A 168 -16.57 -9.63 18.67
N PRO A 169 -16.81 -9.91 19.98
CA PRO A 169 -17.40 -8.93 20.89
C PRO A 169 -16.61 -7.62 21.03
N LEU A 170 -15.30 -7.64 20.76
CA LEU A 170 -14.41 -6.47 20.82
C LEU A 170 -14.32 -5.70 19.48
N GLY A 171 -15.06 -6.16 18.47
CA GLY A 171 -15.00 -5.64 17.10
C GLY A 171 -14.32 -6.61 16.15
N MET A 172 -13.73 -6.10 15.08
CA MET A 172 -13.06 -6.93 14.07
C MET A 172 -11.65 -7.32 14.51
N MET A 173 -11.43 -8.63 14.56
CA MET A 173 -10.16 -9.27 14.88
C MET A 173 -9.59 -9.94 13.62
N ARG A 174 -8.28 -9.90 13.41
CA ARG A 174 -7.60 -10.65 12.34
C ARG A 174 -7.81 -12.16 12.47
N GLN A 175 -7.59 -12.91 11.39
CA GLN A 175 -7.78 -14.37 11.36
C GLN A 175 -6.77 -15.16 12.20
N ASP A 176 -5.67 -14.54 12.56
CA ASP A 176 -4.52 -15.04 13.33
C ASP A 176 -4.37 -14.28 14.67
N PRO A 177 -5.35 -14.40 15.59
CA PRO A 177 -5.37 -13.63 16.84
C PRO A 177 -4.19 -13.94 17.77
N GLN A 178 -3.45 -15.03 17.55
CA GLN A 178 -2.25 -15.38 18.31
C GLN A 178 -1.05 -14.47 18.01
N ASP A 179 -0.99 -13.88 16.81
CA ASP A 179 0.11 -13.01 16.40
C ASP A 179 -0.18 -11.61 16.90
N THR A 180 0.33 -11.27 18.09
CA THR A 180 0.00 -10.04 18.83
C THR A 180 1.21 -9.13 18.96
N GLY A 181 0.97 -7.82 18.98
CA GLY A 181 2.03 -6.81 19.10
C GLY A 181 2.08 -5.87 17.91
N SER A 182 2.81 -4.77 18.07
CA SER A 182 2.87 -3.70 17.07
C SER A 182 3.37 -4.20 15.71
N GLY A 183 4.20 -5.25 15.68
CA GLY A 183 4.64 -5.91 14.45
C GLY A 183 3.50 -6.52 13.61
N TYR A 184 2.33 -6.76 14.20
CA TYR A 184 1.19 -7.42 13.55
C TYR A 184 -0.05 -6.51 13.43
N ARG A 185 0.09 -5.22 13.74
CA ARG A 185 -1.02 -4.26 13.72
C ARG A 185 -1.59 -4.07 12.32
N ASN A 186 -2.85 -3.64 12.24
CA ASN A 186 -3.49 -3.43 10.95
C ASN A 186 -3.08 -2.09 10.33
N VAL A 187 -2.52 -2.13 9.13
CA VAL A 187 -2.09 -0.93 8.39
C VAL A 187 -2.48 -1.03 6.91
N VAL A 188 -2.74 0.13 6.29
CA VAL A 188 -2.85 0.24 4.82
C VAL A 188 -2.01 1.43 4.38
N GLY A 189 -1.03 1.18 3.52
CA GLY A 189 -0.17 2.20 2.92
C GLY A 189 -0.73 2.70 1.61
N LEU A 190 -0.99 4.00 1.52
CA LEU A 190 -1.46 4.69 0.33
C LEU A 190 -0.52 5.86 -0.02
N PRO A 191 -0.31 6.16 -1.32
CA PRO A 191 0.32 7.41 -1.74
C PRO A 191 -0.46 8.61 -1.18
N GLY A 192 0.21 9.46 -0.39
CA GLY A 192 -0.41 10.59 0.31
C GLY A 192 -1.24 10.22 1.55
N GLY A 193 -1.20 8.96 1.99
CA GLY A 193 -1.89 8.49 3.20
C GLY A 193 -3.40 8.73 3.16
N THR A 194 -3.94 9.44 4.16
CA THR A 194 -5.38 9.73 4.22
C THR A 194 -5.86 10.70 3.16
N ASP A 195 -4.95 11.47 2.54
CA ASP A 195 -5.28 12.39 1.45
C ASP A 195 -5.25 11.70 0.08
N SER A 196 -4.94 10.40 0.05
CA SER A 196 -4.91 9.60 -1.17
C SER A 196 -6.29 9.58 -1.85
N PRO A 197 -6.36 9.67 -3.20
CA PRO A 197 -7.61 9.44 -3.92
C PRO A 197 -8.18 8.03 -3.69
N LEU A 198 -7.31 7.06 -3.35
CA LEU A 198 -7.70 5.68 -3.04
C LEU A 198 -8.39 5.55 -1.67
N MET A 199 -8.26 6.54 -0.79
CA MET A 199 -8.86 6.51 0.55
C MET A 199 -10.39 6.38 0.50
N ARG A 200 -11.04 7.01 -0.49
CA ARG A 200 -12.48 6.86 -0.73
C ARG A 200 -12.88 5.40 -0.95
N ILE A 201 -12.10 4.67 -1.76
CA ILE A 201 -12.38 3.26 -2.06
C ILE A 201 -12.17 2.41 -0.80
N LEU A 202 -11.13 2.70 -0.02
CA LEU A 202 -10.89 1.99 1.23
C LEU A 202 -12.07 2.18 2.21
N GLN A 203 -12.64 3.38 2.28
CA GLN A 203 -13.83 3.66 3.09
C GLN A 203 -15.07 2.92 2.58
N GLU A 204 -15.28 2.90 1.27
CA GLU A 204 -16.41 2.18 0.64
C GLU A 204 -16.34 0.67 0.90
N GLU A 205 -15.13 0.08 0.82
CA GLU A 205 -14.93 -1.35 1.02
C GLU A 205 -14.78 -1.77 2.49
N ASN A 206 -14.72 -0.82 3.42
CA ASN A 206 -14.74 -1.06 4.87
C ASN A 206 -16.14 -1.46 5.36
N VAL A 207 -16.66 -2.57 4.83
CA VAL A 207 -17.95 -3.18 5.20
C VAL A 207 -18.03 -3.55 6.68
N ASN A 208 -16.86 -3.68 7.29
CA ASN A 208 -16.62 -4.02 8.68
C ASN A 208 -16.77 -2.85 9.65
N LYS A 209 -16.84 -1.61 9.16
CA LYS A 209 -16.91 -0.37 9.97
C LYS A 209 -15.76 -0.26 10.99
N MET A 210 -14.58 -0.73 10.61
CA MET A 210 -13.36 -0.54 11.40
C MET A 210 -12.98 0.94 11.43
N ALA A 211 -12.35 1.40 12.51
CA ALA A 211 -11.83 2.76 12.54
C ALA A 211 -10.65 2.89 11.57
N LEU A 212 -10.73 3.82 10.63
CA LEU A 212 -9.62 4.17 9.74
C LEU A 212 -8.97 5.45 10.27
N LEU A 213 -7.76 5.36 10.79
CA LEU A 213 -7.07 6.47 11.46
C LEU A 213 -5.78 6.83 10.71
N PRO A 214 -5.38 8.11 10.65
CA PRO A 214 -4.09 8.49 10.08
C PRO A 214 -2.95 7.87 10.89
N GLY A 215 -1.99 7.28 10.18
CA GLY A 215 -0.76 6.75 10.74
C GLY A 215 0.30 7.82 10.99
N LYS A 216 1.02 7.68 12.10
CA LYS A 216 2.18 8.45 12.56
C LYS A 216 3.43 7.56 12.73
N GLY A 217 3.25 6.26 12.61
CA GLY A 217 4.26 5.23 12.82
C GLY A 217 4.34 4.76 14.27
N ASN A 218 4.77 3.50 14.43
CA ASN A 218 4.96 2.82 15.73
C ASN A 218 3.68 2.70 16.58
N GLU A 219 2.50 2.69 15.95
CA GLU A 219 1.24 2.56 16.66
C GLU A 219 1.09 1.19 17.34
N PRO A 220 0.30 1.11 18.43
CA PRO A 220 0.01 -0.17 19.05
C PRO A 220 -0.92 -1.01 18.17
N ASP A 221 -0.84 -2.33 18.37
CA ASP A 221 -1.84 -3.27 17.88
C ASP A 221 -3.20 -3.00 18.55
N LYS A 222 -4.14 -2.48 17.77
CA LYS A 222 -5.46 -2.08 18.26
C LYS A 222 -6.55 -2.79 17.47
N ILE A 223 -7.35 -3.57 18.19
CA ILE A 223 -8.52 -4.27 17.64
C ILE A 223 -9.46 -3.26 16.96
N ASN A 224 -10.09 -3.70 15.86
CA ASN A 224 -11.08 -2.92 15.13
C ASN A 224 -10.58 -1.57 14.58
N THR A 225 -9.26 -1.42 14.41
CA THR A 225 -8.62 -0.19 13.92
C THR A 225 -7.63 -0.54 12.81
N VAL A 226 -7.58 0.29 11.77
CA VAL A 226 -6.61 0.23 10.67
C VAL A 226 -5.93 1.59 10.57
N TYR A 227 -4.60 1.62 10.59
CA TYR A 227 -3.83 2.85 10.43
C TYR A 227 -3.49 3.08 8.95
N ILE A 228 -3.80 4.27 8.46
CA ILE A 228 -3.59 4.67 7.07
C ILE A 228 -2.24 5.38 6.98
N MET A 229 -1.28 4.71 6.36
CA MET A 229 0.10 5.15 6.27
C MET A 229 0.33 5.91 4.97
N ASP A 230 1.02 7.04 5.05
CA ASP A 230 1.54 7.75 3.88
C ASP A 230 2.82 7.04 3.39
N THR A 231 2.78 6.45 2.20
CA THR A 231 3.89 5.64 1.67
C THR A 231 5.17 6.43 1.45
N ASP A 232 5.09 7.76 1.28
CA ASP A 232 6.26 8.62 1.12
C ASP A 232 6.98 8.84 2.45
N LYS A 233 6.25 8.74 3.57
CA LYS A 233 6.80 8.88 4.94
C LYS A 233 7.14 7.54 5.57
N PHE A 234 6.37 6.50 5.24
CA PHE A 234 6.48 5.16 5.79
C PHE A 234 6.67 4.17 4.64
N PRO A 235 7.87 4.12 4.05
CA PRO A 235 8.15 3.29 2.88
C PRO A 235 8.10 1.80 3.23
N PHE A 236 7.93 0.99 2.19
CA PHE A 236 7.99 -0.46 2.26
C PHE A 236 9.43 -0.96 2.19
N TYR A 237 9.79 -1.90 3.07
CA TYR A 237 11.06 -2.61 3.07
C TYR A 237 10.82 -4.10 2.82
N ARG A 238 11.31 -4.64 1.72
CA ARG A 238 11.11 -6.05 1.35
C ARG A 238 11.73 -6.97 2.40
N ALA A 239 11.00 -8.00 2.82
CA ALA A 239 11.51 -9.05 3.69
C ALA A 239 12.43 -10.04 2.95
N GLU A 240 13.17 -10.83 3.71
CA GLU A 240 14.09 -11.88 3.26
C GLU A 240 13.40 -12.90 2.34
N VAL A 241 14.17 -13.59 1.48
CA VAL A 241 13.61 -14.49 0.46
C VAL A 241 12.86 -15.65 1.10
N TYR A 242 13.30 -16.15 2.25
CA TYR A 242 12.62 -17.24 2.95
C TYR A 242 11.17 -16.89 3.38
N HIS A 243 10.85 -15.62 3.63
CA HIS A 243 9.48 -15.20 3.95
C HIS A 243 8.57 -15.13 2.71
N GLN A 244 9.15 -15.00 1.52
CA GLN A 244 8.41 -14.83 0.27
C GLN A 244 7.78 -16.16 -0.17
N TYR A 245 6.49 -16.09 -0.52
CA TYR A 245 5.67 -17.19 -1.00
C TYR A 245 5.68 -18.39 -0.03
N HIS A 246 5.61 -18.10 1.28
CA HIS A 246 5.67 -19.12 2.33
C HIS A 246 4.29 -19.70 2.63
N ASN A 247 4.26 -20.91 3.21
CA ASN A 247 3.05 -21.50 3.80
C ASN A 247 2.48 -20.61 4.91
N GLY A 248 1.16 -20.66 5.11
CA GLY A 248 0.53 -20.04 6.25
C GLY A 248 0.85 -20.77 7.55
N ILE A 249 0.69 -20.10 8.69
CA ILE A 249 0.81 -20.75 9.99
C ILE A 249 -0.24 -21.87 10.09
N GLY A 250 0.21 -23.12 10.21
CA GLY A 250 -0.67 -24.28 10.28
C GLY A 250 -1.43 -24.58 8.97
N LYS A 251 -1.06 -23.96 7.85
CA LYS A 251 -1.74 -24.15 6.56
C LYS A 251 -0.73 -24.30 5.42
N ALA A 252 -0.70 -25.48 4.81
CA ALA A 252 0.02 -25.69 3.56
C ALA A 252 -0.72 -25.01 2.39
N PHE A 253 0.05 -24.41 1.48
CA PHE A 253 -0.42 -23.88 0.22
C PHE A 253 0.15 -24.68 -0.95
N GLU A 254 -0.41 -24.44 -2.14
CA GLU A 254 -0.10 -25.21 -3.34
C GLU A 254 1.37 -25.03 -3.77
N ASN A 255 1.98 -26.06 -4.34
CA ASN A 255 3.38 -26.01 -4.82
C ASN A 255 3.60 -24.96 -5.90
N ASP A 256 2.59 -24.70 -6.74
CA ASP A 256 2.65 -23.66 -7.76
C ASP A 256 2.80 -22.27 -7.16
N TYR A 257 2.33 -22.06 -5.92
CA TYR A 257 2.59 -20.84 -5.16
C TYR A 257 3.93 -20.91 -4.43
N THR A 258 4.13 -21.91 -3.57
CA THR A 258 5.29 -21.95 -2.65
C THR A 258 6.63 -22.14 -3.35
N PHE A 259 6.65 -22.86 -4.47
CA PHE A 259 7.84 -23.09 -5.29
C PHE A 259 7.74 -22.37 -6.63
N GLY A 260 6.62 -22.51 -7.35
CA GLY A 260 6.45 -21.98 -8.70
C GLY A 260 6.55 -20.45 -8.73
N ALA A 261 5.65 -19.77 -8.01
CA ALA A 261 5.62 -18.31 -7.94
C ALA A 261 6.90 -17.74 -7.33
N LYS A 262 7.44 -18.37 -6.28
CA LYS A 262 8.72 -18.00 -5.68
C LYS A 262 9.88 -18.03 -6.68
N LYS A 263 10.02 -19.14 -7.42
CA LYS A 263 11.05 -19.30 -8.45
C LYS A 263 10.91 -18.26 -9.56
N THR A 264 9.67 -18.00 -9.99
CA THR A 264 9.38 -16.98 -11.00
C THR A 264 9.72 -15.57 -10.50
N ALA A 265 9.36 -15.23 -9.27
CA ALA A 265 9.68 -13.96 -8.65
C ALA A 265 11.20 -13.74 -8.49
N LEU A 266 11.95 -14.78 -8.11
CA LEU A 266 13.43 -14.76 -8.08
C LEU A 266 14.00 -14.53 -9.48
N LYS A 267 13.54 -15.29 -10.48
CA LYS A 267 14.01 -15.17 -11.87
C LYS A 267 13.76 -13.78 -12.45
N ARG A 268 12.66 -13.13 -12.05
CA ARG A 268 12.29 -11.77 -12.49
C ARG A 268 12.98 -10.67 -11.68
N GLY A 269 13.69 -10.99 -10.61
CA GLY A 269 14.31 -10.00 -9.72
C GLY A 269 13.32 -9.26 -8.80
N LEU A 270 12.05 -9.69 -8.75
CA LEU A 270 11.04 -9.13 -7.86
C LEU A 270 11.42 -9.36 -6.38
N ILE A 271 11.96 -10.54 -6.09
CA ILE A 271 12.51 -10.91 -4.78
C ILE A 271 13.99 -11.26 -4.91
N GLY A 272 14.74 -11.13 -3.81
CA GLY A 272 16.18 -11.35 -3.76
C GLY A 272 16.78 -10.92 -2.42
N GLY A 273 18.10 -11.01 -2.29
CA GLY A 273 18.80 -10.67 -1.05
C GLY A 273 18.49 -9.25 -0.57
N THR A 274 18.32 -9.10 0.75
CA THR A 274 18.04 -7.82 1.42
C THR A 274 19.24 -7.32 2.24
N GLY A 275 20.31 -8.11 2.32
CA GLY A 275 21.44 -7.87 3.21
C GLY A 275 21.18 -8.27 4.67
N CYS A 276 19.98 -8.76 4.97
CA CYS A 276 19.63 -9.46 6.21
C CYS A 276 19.91 -10.97 6.08
N PRO A 277 20.05 -11.71 7.19
CA PRO A 277 20.29 -13.14 7.15
C PRO A 277 19.11 -13.90 6.53
N ASP A 278 19.34 -14.50 5.36
CA ASP A 278 18.41 -15.44 4.74
C ASP A 278 18.66 -16.82 5.35
N ILE A 279 17.65 -17.39 6.01
CA ILE A 279 17.73 -18.75 6.56
C ILE A 279 17.22 -19.72 5.49
N GLY A 280 18.08 -20.65 5.08
CA GLY A 280 17.68 -21.71 4.16
C GLY A 280 16.65 -22.62 4.82
N PHE A 281 15.48 -22.74 4.20
CA PHE A 281 14.48 -23.76 4.51
C PHE A 281 14.24 -24.62 3.27
#